data_AF-A0A7X9BRW6-F1
#
_entry.id   AF-A0A7X9BRW6-F1
#
_cell.length_a   1.000
_cell.length_b   1.000
_cell.length_c   1.000
_cell.angle_alpha   90.00
_cell.angle_beta   90.00
_cell.angle_gamma   90.00
#
_symmetry.space_group_name_H-M   'P 1'
#
loop_
_entity.id
_entity.type
_entity.pdbx_description
1 polymer ?
#
loop_
_entity_poly.entity_id
_entity_poly.type
_entity_poly.pdbx_seq_one_letter_code
_entity_poly.pdbx_strand_id
1 'polypeptide(L)' 'MPFRLKVRLVELRRKQYELIPELAKRGIKANSAEVSNALNGTYSSRKFEQIVSVGNEIVTEWEKEAKST' A
#
# COMPACT_ATOMS: atom_id res chain seq x y z
N MET A 1 -4.31 7.01 -7.75
CA MET A 1 -2.96 7.38 -8.29
C MET A 1 -1.89 6.74 -7.40
N PRO A 2 -1.20 5.69 -7.86
CA PRO A 2 -0.25 4.90 -7.07
C PRO A 2 0.91 5.73 -6.47
N PHE A 3 1.31 6.82 -7.14
CA PHE A 3 2.30 7.78 -6.63
C PHE A 3 1.94 8.40 -5.26
N ARG A 4 0.65 8.61 -4.97
CA ARG A 4 0.23 9.20 -3.70
C ARG A 4 0.48 8.27 -2.51
N LEU A 5 0.40 6.95 -2.74
CA LEU A 5 0.58 5.97 -1.67
C LEU A 5 2.01 5.99 -1.12
N LYS A 6 3.03 6.15 -1.97
CA LYS A 6 4.43 6.28 -1.52
C LYS A 6 4.63 7.52 -0.67
N VAL A 7 4.06 8.65 -1.07
CA VAL A 7 4.16 9.91 -0.31
C VAL A 7 3.50 9.75 1.06
N ARG A 8 2.27 9.20 1.11
CA ARG A 8 1.54 8.96 2.36
C ARG A 8 2.31 8.03 3.32
N LEU A 9 2.93 6.97 2.80
CA LEU A 9 3.79 6.08 3.61
C LEU A 9 4.96 6.85 4.23
N VAL A 10 5.62 7.73 3.46
CA VAL A 10 6.71 8.57 3.96
C VAL A 10 6.22 9.54 5.03
N GLU A 11 5.06 10.17 4.84
CA GLU A 11 4.44 11.07 5.83
C GLU A 11 4.13 10.34 7.15
N LEU A 12 3.69 9.07 7.06
CA LEU A 12 3.44 8.21 8.21
C LEU A 12 4.70 7.56 8.81
N ARG A 13 5.89 7.82 8.25
CA ARG A 13 7.15 7.12 8.58
C ARG A 13 7.05 5.59 8.49
N ARG A 14 6.17 5.08 7.63
CA ARG A 14 5.96 3.65 7.36
C ARG A 14 6.74 3.22 6.12
N LYS A 15 7.23 1.99 6.14
CA LYS A 15 7.96 1.39 5.03
C LYS A 15 7.03 0.53 4.18
N GLN A 16 7.32 0.44 2.87
CA GLN A 16 6.49 -0.30 1.92
C GLN A 16 6.33 -1.79 2.27
N TYR A 17 7.34 -2.42 2.89
CA TYR A 17 7.24 -3.82 3.29
C TYR A 17 6.19 -4.05 4.40
N GLU A 18 5.81 -3.02 5.16
CA GLU A 18 4.78 -3.14 6.19
C GLU A 18 3.38 -3.33 5.57
N LEU A 19 3.19 -2.96 4.30
CA LEU A 19 1.96 -3.26 3.57
C LEU A 19 1.82 -4.75 3.25
N ILE A 20 2.92 -5.50 3.13
CA ILE A 20 2.89 -6.92 2.73
C ILE A 20 2.07 -7.78 3.70
N PRO A 21 2.31 -7.76 5.03
CA PRO A 21 1.51 -8.53 5.97
C PRO A 21 0.05 -8.06 6.03
N GLU A 22 -0.23 -6.76 5.88
CA GLU A 22 -1.60 -6.22 5.90
C GLU A 22 -2.39 -6.60 4.64
N LEU A 23 -1.75 -6.58 3.48
CA LEU A 23 -2.32 -7.09 2.22
C LEU A 23 -2.62 -8.59 2.35
N ALA A 24 -1.73 -9.36 2.97
CA ALA A 24 -1.94 -10.79 3.21
C ALA A 24 -3.14 -11.08 4.12
N LYS A 25 -3.33 -10.29 5.20
CA LYS A 25 -4.52 -10.37 6.07
C LYS A 25 -5.83 -10.13 5.32
N ARG A 26 -5.78 -9.34 4.24
CA ARG A 26 -6.92 -9.05 3.36
C ARG A 26 -7.01 -9.99 2.14
N GLY A 27 -6.27 -11.11 2.17
CA GLY A 27 -6.30 -12.14 1.13
C GLY A 27 -5.45 -11.86 -0.11
N ILE A 28 -4.68 -10.77 -0.12
CA ILE A 28 -3.80 -10.39 -1.24
C ILE A 28 -2.37 -10.82 -0.91
N LYS A 29 -1.93 -11.94 -1.48
CA LYS A 29 -0.52 -12.36 -1.42
C LYS A 29 0.30 -11.56 -2.44
N ALA A 30 1.16 -10.68 -1.94
CA ALA A 30 2.08 -9.90 -2.73
C ALA A 30 3.50 -9.98 -2.15
N ASN A 31 4.51 -9.99 -3.01
CA ASN A 31 5.90 -9.83 -2.60
C ASN A 31 6.37 -8.36 -2.71
N SER A 32 7.56 -8.06 -2.18
CA SER A 32 8.11 -6.69 -2.18
C SER A 32 8.27 -6.09 -3.58
N ALA A 33 8.60 -6.91 -4.58
CA ALA A 33 8.74 -6.46 -5.96
C ALA A 33 7.38 -6.10 -6.59
N GLU A 34 6.36 -6.92 -6.35
CA GLU A 34 4.98 -6.70 -6.79
C GLU A 34 4.39 -5.44 -6.17
N VAL A 35 4.60 -5.23 -4.86
CA VAL A 35 4.18 -3.99 -4.18
C VAL A 35 4.91 -2.78 -4.75
N SER A 36 6.23 -2.85 -4.93
CA SER A 36 7.01 -1.75 -5.51
C SER A 36 6.54 -1.41 -6.93
N ASN A 37 6.33 -2.42 -7.77
CA ASN A 37 5.85 -2.27 -9.14
C ASN A 37 4.44 -1.67 -9.20
N ALA A 38 3.53 -2.15 -8.34
CA ALA A 38 2.18 -1.62 -8.22
C ALA A 38 2.18 -0.15 -7.78
N LEU A 39 3.03 0.21 -6.81
CA LEU A 39 3.17 1.58 -6.31
C LEU A 39 3.89 2.52 -7.27
N ASN A 40 4.77 2.01 -8.14
CA ASN A 40 5.41 2.78 -9.20
C ASN A 40 4.49 3.02 -10.39
N GLY A 41 3.42 2.23 -10.55
CA GLY A 41 2.55 2.30 -11.72
C GLY A 41 3.22 1.80 -13.00
N THR A 42 4.34 1.08 -12.90
CA THR A 42 5.11 0.57 -14.07
C THR A 42 4.33 -0.50 -14.83
N TYR A 43 3.40 -1.19 -14.18
CA TYR A 43 2.61 -2.26 -14.77
C TYR A 43 1.15 -2.13 -14.35
N SER A 44 0.23 -2.28 -15.31
CA SER A 44 -1.20 -2.43 -15.03
C SER A 44 -1.58 -3.90 -15.15
N SER A 45 -1.94 -4.49 -14.02
CA SER A 45 -2.51 -5.83 -13.92
C SER A 45 -3.61 -5.76 -12.87
N ARG A 46 -4.66 -6.57 -13.04
CA ARG A 46 -5.77 -6.67 -12.06
C ARG A 46 -5.26 -6.87 -10.63
N LYS A 47 -4.16 -7.62 -10.47
CA LYS A 47 -3.51 -7.82 -9.17
C LYS A 47 -2.90 -6.53 -8.61
N PHE A 48 -2.25 -5.73 -9.46
CA PHE A 48 -1.62 -4.47 -9.05
C PHE A 48 -2.66 -3.39 -8.72
N GLU A 49 -3.77 -3.35 -9.44
CA GLU A 49 -4.91 -2.50 -9.09
C GLU A 49 -5.49 -2.86 -7.72
N GLN A 50 -5.62 -4.16 -7.43
CA GLN A 50 -6.05 -4.63 -6.11
C GLN A 50 -5.04 -4.23 -5.01
N ILE A 51 -3.73 -4.39 -5.24
CA ILE A 51 -2.70 -3.96 -4.29
C ILE A 51 -2.80 -2.45 -4.03
N VAL A 52 -2.98 -1.64 -5.07
CA VAL A 52 -3.11 -0.18 -4.91
C VAL A 52 -4.40 0.18 -4.18
N SER A 53 -5.53 -0.44 -4.53
CA SER A 53 -6.82 -0.18 -3.88
C SER A 53 -6.78 -0.52 -2.39
N VAL A 54 -6.39 -1.75 -2.07
CA VAL A 54 -6.34 -2.23 -0.69
C VAL A 54 -5.22 -1.56 0.11
N GLY A 55 -4.07 -1.31 -0.51
CA GLY A 55 -3.00 -0.52 0.10
C GLY A 55 -3.49 0.90 0.46
N ASN A 56 -4.34 1.51 -0.37
CA ASN A 56 -4.87 2.84 -0.12
C ASN A 56 -5.82 2.85 1.10
N GLU A 57 -6.60 1.78 1.29
CA GLU A 57 -7.43 1.59 2.48
C GLU A 57 -6.59 1.45 3.74
N ILE A 58 -5.58 0.56 3.72
CA ILE A 58 -4.67 0.33 4.87
C ILE A 58 -3.99 1.63 5.29
N VAL A 59 -3.43 2.38 4.34
CA VAL A 59 -2.77 3.66 4.65
C VAL A 59 -3.77 4.69 5.19
N THR A 60 -5.02 4.67 4.74
CA THR A 60 -6.07 5.54 5.28
C THR A 60 -6.43 5.19 6.71
N GLU A 61 -6.43 3.90 7.07
CA GLU A 61 -6.61 3.46 8.46
C GLU A 61 -5.45 3.94 9.33
N TRP A 62 -4.20 3.77 8.88
CA TRP A 62 -3.02 4.26 9.60
C TRP A 62 -3.03 5.79 9.78
N GLU A 63 -3.49 6.55 8.79
CA GLU A 63 -3.65 8.00 8.93
C GLU A 63 -4.69 8.38 9.98
N LYS A 64 -5.79 7.62 10.09
CA LYS A 64 -6.82 7.87 11.10
C LYS A 64 -6.31 7.53 12.50
N GLU A 65 -5.58 6.43 12.65
CA GLU A 65 -4.93 6.05 13.91
C GLU A 65 -3.91 7.10 14.34
N ALA A 66 -3.06 7.57 13.42
CA ALA A 66 -2.04 8.58 13.70
C ALA A 66 -2.62 9.95 14.07
N LYS A 67 -3.81 10.31 13.58
CA LYS A 67 -4.52 11.54 13.96
C LYS A 67 -5.31 11.43 15.27
N SER A 68 -5.56 10.21 15.74
CA SER A 68 -6.32 9.96 16.97
C SER A 68 -5.39 9.78 18.20
N THR A 69 -4.08 9.92 18.00
CA THR A 69 -3.03 9.89 19.04
C THR A 69 -2.45 11.28 19.20
#